data_AF-A0A3N6ZW50-F1
#
_entry.id   AF-A0A3N6ZW50-F1
#
_cell.length_a   1.000
_cell.length_b   1.000
_cell.length_c   1.000
_cell.angle_alpha   90.00
_cell.angle_beta   90.00
_cell.angle_gamma   90.00
#
_symmetry.space_group_name_H-M   'P 1'
#
loop_
_entity.id
_entity.type
_entity.pdbx_description
1 polymer ?
#
loop_
_entity_poly.entity_id
_entity_poly.type
_entity_poly.pdbx_seq_one_letter_code
_entity_poly.pdbx_strand_id
1 'polypeptide(L)' 'MSSTHFPDDQLMIAGTTYRSRLLVGSGKYKDLEQTRAASEASGAQIVTVA' A
#
# COMPACT_ATOMS: atom_id res chain seq x y z
N MET A 1 -10.24 29.27 5.43
CA MET A 1 -10.09 27.91 5.98
C MET A 1 -10.15 26.95 4.80
N SER A 2 -9.03 26.37 4.37
CA SER A 2 -9.03 25.47 3.19
C SER A 2 -9.71 24.16 3.52
N SER A 3 -10.79 23.88 2.80
CA SER A 3 -11.43 22.57 2.74
C SER A 3 -10.55 21.64 1.91
N THR A 4 -9.95 20.64 2.53
CA THR A 4 -9.17 19.61 1.84
C THR A 4 -10.14 18.60 1.24
N HIS A 5 -10.58 18.84 0.01
CA HIS A 5 -11.30 17.85 -0.79
C HIS A 5 -10.29 16.84 -1.34
N PHE A 6 -10.17 15.68 -0.68
CA PHE A 6 -9.41 14.56 -1.22
C PHE A 6 -10.25 13.91 -2.31
N PRO A 7 -9.75 13.80 -3.56
CA PRO A 7 -10.46 13.09 -4.62
C PRO A 7 -10.82 11.71 -4.11
N ASP A 8 -12.10 11.36 -4.25
CA ASP A 8 -12.72 10.24 -3.54
C ASP A 8 -11.83 8.99 -3.56
N ASP A 9 -11.53 8.55 -2.34
CA ASP A 9 -10.92 7.28 -1.98
C ASP A 9 -9.39 7.18 -1.77
N GLN A 10 -8.62 8.27 -1.90
CA GLN A 10 -7.18 8.24 -1.58
C GLN A 10 -6.87 8.12 -0.07
N LEU A 11 -5.77 7.43 0.26
CA LEU A 11 -5.22 7.28 1.61
C LEU A 11 -3.99 8.20 1.78
N MET A 12 -4.03 9.13 2.73
CA MET A 12 -2.90 10.00 3.05
C MET A 12 -2.23 9.60 4.36
N ILE A 13 -0.93 9.29 4.33
CA ILE A 13 -0.13 8.96 5.52
C ILE A 13 1.10 9.87 5.53
N ALA A 14 1.26 10.66 6.59
CA ALA A 14 2.39 11.58 6.78
C ALA A 14 2.69 12.48 5.55
N GLY A 15 1.64 12.98 4.88
CA GLY A 15 1.76 13.82 3.69
C GLY A 15 2.02 13.08 2.37
N THR A 16 2.21 11.76 2.41
CA THR A 16 2.27 10.91 1.21
C THR A 16 0.88 10.39 0.88
N THR A 17 0.50 10.44 -0.40
CA THR A 17 -0.82 9.98 -0.86
C THR A 17 -0.70 8.65 -1.61
N TYR A 18 -1.58 7.73 -1.28
CA TYR A 18 -1.69 6.39 -1.84
C TYR A 18 -3.10 6.21 -2.42
N ARG A 19 -3.19 5.49 -3.52
CA ARG A 19 -4.46 5.07 -4.13
C ARG A 19 -4.95 3.74 -3.56
N SER A 20 -4.03 2.84 -3.23
CA SER A 20 -4.33 1.54 -2.63
C SER A 20 -4.59 1.68 -1.14
N ARG A 21 -5.64 0.99 -0.67
CA ARG A 21 -6.00 0.86 0.76
C ARG A 21 -5.60 -0.50 1.33
N LEU A 22 -4.87 -1.30 0.56
CA LEU A 22 -4.39 -2.61 0.96
C LEU A 22 -2.91 -2.51 1.36
N LEU A 23 -2.64 -2.79 2.62
CA LEU A 23 -1.29 -2.93 3.16
C LEU A 23 -0.95 -4.42 3.23
N VAL A 24 0.24 -4.80 2.78
CA VAL A 24 0.69 -6.21 2.74
C VAL A 24 1.93 -6.37 3.61
N GLY A 25 2.07 -7.52 4.28
CA GLY A 25 3.29 -7.88 5.00
C GLY A 25 4.07 -8.97 4.29
N SER A 26 5.41 -8.91 4.29
CA SER A 26 6.27 -9.89 3.61
C SER A 26 6.62 -11.14 4.42
N GLY A 27 6.31 -11.17 5.73
CA GLY A 27 6.87 -12.16 6.67
C GLY A 27 6.36 -13.61 6.56
N LYS A 28 5.46 -13.93 5.62
CA LYS A 28 4.88 -15.28 5.47
C LYS A 28 5.00 -15.86 4.06
N TYR A 29 5.62 -15.15 3.13
CA TYR A 29 5.90 -15.70 1.82
C TYR A 29 7.08 -16.68 1.88
N LYS A 30 7.03 -17.71 1.05
CA LYS A 30 8.04 -18.76 0.94
C LYS A 30 9.41 -18.20 0.53
N ASP A 31 9.39 -17.23 -0.37
CA ASP A 31 10.57 -16.60 -0.94
C ASP A 31 10.26 -15.18 -1.44
N LEU A 32 11.30 -14.49 -1.91
CA LEU A 32 11.20 -13.12 -2.42
C LEU A 32 10.43 -13.03 -3.73
N GLU A 33 10.47 -14.08 -4.55
CA GLU A 33 9.74 -14.11 -5.81
C GLU A 33 8.23 -14.16 -5.56
N GLN A 34 7.79 -14.98 -4.59
CA GLN A 34 6.41 -15.00 -4.14
C GLN A 34 5.98 -13.67 -3.51
N THR A 35 6.84 -13.05 -2.71
CA THR A 35 6.57 -11.72 -2.13
C THR A 35 6.33 -10.68 -3.23
N ARG A 36 7.20 -10.66 -4.25
CA ARG A 36 7.08 -9.76 -5.40
C ARG A 36 5.78 -10.00 -6.16
N ALA A 37 5.52 -11.24 -6.54
CA ALA A 37 4.32 -11.61 -7.30
C ALA A 37 3.03 -11.27 -6.54
N ALA A 38 2.99 -11.53 -5.23
CA ALA A 38 1.82 -11.20 -4.41
C ALA A 38 1.64 -9.68 -4.22
N SER A 39 2.74 -8.94 -4.07
CA SER A 39 2.70 -7.47 -3.96
C SER A 39 2.18 -6.83 -5.24
N GLU A 40 2.66 -7.29 -6.40
CA GLU A 40 2.19 -6.81 -7.71
C GLU A 40 0.71 -7.16 -7.95
N ALA A 41 0.33 -8.42 -7.72
CA ALA A 41 -1.04 -8.87 -7.93
C ALA A 41 -2.06 -8.17 -7.00
N SER A 42 -1.63 -7.83 -5.78
CA SER A 42 -2.49 -7.13 -4.81
C SER A 42 -2.63 -5.63 -5.08
N GLY A 43 -1.74 -5.03 -5.87
CA GLY A 43 -1.70 -3.58 -6.07
C GLY A 43 -1.41 -2.81 -4.78
N ALA A 44 -0.80 -3.45 -3.79
CA ALA A 44 -0.41 -2.81 -2.55
C ALA A 44 0.70 -1.79 -2.81
N GLN A 45 0.53 -0.58 -2.28
CA GLN A 45 1.54 0.48 -2.38
C GLN A 45 2.37 0.62 -1.11
N ILE A 46 2.05 -0.16 -0.08
CA ILE A 46 2.73 -0.18 1.21
C ILE A 46 2.95 -1.64 1.59
N VAL A 47 4.22 -2.01 1.75
CA VAL A 47 4.64 -3.35 2.18
C VAL A 47 5.44 -3.24 3.47
N THR A 48 5.07 -4.00 4.50
CA THR A 48 5.85 -4.11 5.74
C THR A 48 6.83 -5.27 5.66
N VAL A 49 7.98 -5.10 6.32
CA VAL A 49 9.08 -6.07 6.34
C VAL A 49 9.16 -6.71 7.72
N ALA A 50 9.42 -8.02 7.75
CA ALA A 50 9.73 -8.80 8.96
C ALA A 50 11.16 -9.33 8.90
#